data_AF-W1PEI9-F1
#
_entry.id   AF-W1PEI9-F1
#
_cell.length_a   1.000
_cell.length_b   1.000
_cell.length_c   1.000
_cell.angle_alpha   90.00
_cell.angle_beta   90.00
_cell.angle_gamma   90.00
#
_symmetry.space_group_name_H-M   'P 1'
#
loop_
_entity.id
_entity.type
_entity.pdbx_description
1 polymer ?
#
loop_
_entity_poly.entity_id
_entity_poly.type
_entity_poly.pdbx_seq_one_letter_code
_entity_poly.pdbx_strand_id
1 'polypeptide(L)'
;MKPSSNRVGFTSEKKVQSSNLQSWNRKDTCPPGTIPICRMTREDMFSVSSIKNLRKKHPFSKKLDVSMWDGHEHAVVYVKRGEYFGAKANLSVWNSHTQPNEFSLSQIWVLSGPYEELNSIEAGWMAYPDVNGDNHTRIFTYWTGDGYKHTGCYNHLCPGFIPTSGNIALGAKIVPISSYEGNQYHIIILIYKDPKTANWWMIYKDEPVGYWPSSLFTSLARSANSIEWGGEVTDFKPMGSTR
;
A
#
# COMPACT_ATOMS: atom_id res chain seq x y z
N MET A 1 -16.94 20.59 -0.34
CA MET A 1 -16.55 20.30 -1.74
C MET A 1 -15.65 19.07 -1.76
N LYS A 2 -15.89 18.09 -2.64
CA LYS A 2 -14.95 16.99 -2.87
C LYS A 2 -13.69 17.57 -3.55
N PRO A 3 -12.48 17.35 -3.02
CA PRO A 3 -11.27 17.82 -3.68
C PRO A 3 -11.12 17.18 -5.07
N SER A 4 -10.53 17.92 -6.01
CA SER A 4 -10.39 17.51 -7.40
C SER A 4 -9.34 16.40 -7.55
N SER A 5 -9.67 15.32 -8.25
CA SER A 5 -8.75 14.24 -8.60
C SER A 5 -8.19 14.34 -10.04
N ASN A 6 -8.23 15.53 -10.64
CA ASN A 6 -7.75 15.75 -12.01
C ASN A 6 -6.22 15.58 -12.07
N ARG A 7 -5.77 14.65 -12.92
CA ARG A 7 -4.35 14.36 -13.17
C ARG A 7 -3.80 15.38 -14.17
N VAL A 8 -3.19 16.46 -13.69
CA VAL A 8 -2.46 17.38 -14.57
C VAL A 8 -1.11 16.74 -14.90
N GLY A 9 -0.86 16.42 -16.17
CA GLY A 9 0.44 15.90 -16.65
C GLY A 9 0.60 14.38 -16.75
N PHE A 10 -0.45 13.58 -16.49
CA PHE A 10 -0.42 12.13 -16.72
C PHE A 10 -1.37 11.72 -17.84
N THR A 11 -0.87 11.01 -18.85
CA THR A 11 -1.69 10.42 -19.92
C THR A 11 -2.39 9.15 -19.41
N SER A 12 -3.68 9.03 -19.69
CA SER A 12 -4.42 7.77 -19.49
C SER A 12 -4.00 6.79 -20.58
N GLU A 13 -3.56 5.60 -20.20
CA GLU A 13 -3.40 4.50 -21.15
C GLU A 13 -4.78 4.08 -21.67
N LYS A 14 -4.86 3.63 -22.92
CA LYS A 14 -6.12 3.13 -23.52
C LYS A 14 -6.82 2.22 -22.53
N LYS A 15 -8.11 2.48 -22.25
CA LYS A 15 -8.97 1.69 -21.33
C LYS A 15 -8.67 0.19 -21.48
N VAL A 16 -7.79 -0.33 -20.62
CA VAL A 16 -7.65 -1.77 -20.46
C VAL A 16 -8.95 -2.20 -19.83
N GLN A 17 -9.68 -3.05 -20.53
CA GLN A 17 -10.99 -3.57 -20.14
C GLN A 17 -10.96 -3.85 -18.63
N SER A 18 -11.76 -3.11 -17.86
CA SER A 18 -11.72 -3.11 -16.41
C SER A 18 -12.25 -4.44 -15.90
N SER A 19 -11.40 -5.47 -15.90
CA SER A 19 -11.67 -6.67 -15.14
C SER A 19 -11.75 -6.22 -13.68
N ASN A 20 -12.94 -6.39 -13.09
CA ASN A 20 -13.18 -6.16 -11.68
C ASN A 20 -12.22 -7.08 -10.91
N LEU A 21 -11.13 -6.47 -10.41
CA LEU A 21 -10.09 -7.18 -9.68
C LEU A 21 -10.51 -7.54 -8.26
N GLN A 22 -11.67 -7.05 -7.81
CA GLN A 22 -12.20 -7.36 -6.50
C GLN A 22 -13.47 -8.17 -6.67
N SER A 23 -13.56 -9.30 -5.99
CA SER A 23 -14.71 -10.21 -6.16
C SER A 23 -16.00 -9.66 -5.55
N TRP A 24 -15.90 -8.78 -4.55
CA TRP A 24 -17.05 -8.24 -3.81
C TRP A 24 -17.95 -7.34 -4.67
N ASN A 25 -17.39 -6.59 -5.62
CA ASN A 25 -18.15 -5.65 -6.46
C ASN A 25 -18.68 -6.28 -7.76
N ARG A 26 -18.67 -7.61 -7.88
CA ARG A 26 -19.24 -8.32 -9.05
C ARG A 26 -20.77 -8.35 -9.05
N LYS A 27 -21.40 -8.21 -7.89
CA LYS A 27 -22.87 -8.28 -7.72
C LYS A 27 -23.45 -7.05 -7.05
N ASP A 28 -22.68 -6.35 -6.23
CA ASP A 28 -23.14 -5.21 -5.44
C ASP A 28 -22.24 -3.99 -5.65
N THR A 29 -22.85 -2.80 -5.67
CA THR A 29 -22.15 -1.51 -5.69
C THR A 29 -22.52 -0.70 -4.45
N CYS A 30 -21.58 0.10 -3.95
CA CYS A 30 -21.87 1.00 -2.84
C CYS A 30 -22.93 2.04 -3.22
N PRO A 31 -23.92 2.31 -2.35
CA PRO A 31 -24.84 3.43 -2.52
C PRO A 31 -24.10 4.77 -2.73
N PRO A 32 -24.69 5.73 -3.48
CA PRO A 32 -24.10 7.05 -3.65
C PRO A 32 -23.73 7.70 -2.32
N GLY A 33 -22.49 8.19 -2.22
CA GLY A 33 -21.97 8.82 -1.00
C GLY A 33 -21.40 7.87 0.05
N THR A 34 -21.39 6.56 -0.21
CA THR A 34 -20.77 5.56 0.66
C THR A 34 -19.52 4.95 0.04
N ILE A 35 -18.69 4.31 0.87
CA ILE A 35 -17.47 3.62 0.49
C ILE A 35 -17.53 2.15 0.95
N PRO A 36 -16.88 1.22 0.25
CA PRO A 36 -16.73 -0.14 0.72
C PRO A 36 -15.64 -0.22 1.78
N ILE A 37 -15.93 -0.90 2.88
CA ILE A 37 -14.97 -1.16 3.96
C ILE A 37 -14.88 -2.66 4.18
N CYS A 38 -13.67 -3.22 4.03
CA CYS A 38 -13.42 -4.61 4.37
C CYS A 38 -13.55 -4.78 5.88
N ARG A 39 -14.45 -5.65 6.33
CA ARG A 39 -14.59 -5.99 7.75
C ARG A 39 -13.52 -7.00 8.12
N MET A 40 -12.81 -6.74 9.22
CA MET A 40 -12.05 -7.77 9.93
C MET A 40 -13.04 -8.59 10.76
N THR A 41 -12.98 -9.91 10.65
CA THR A 41 -13.82 -10.82 11.44
C THR A 41 -13.32 -10.87 12.89
N ARG A 42 -14.13 -11.44 13.79
CA ARG A 42 -13.71 -11.61 15.20
C ARG A 42 -12.55 -12.59 15.28
N GLU A 43 -12.54 -13.59 14.42
CA GLU A 43 -11.49 -14.58 14.25
C GLU A 43 -10.17 -13.92 13.81
N ASP A 44 -10.22 -12.98 12.86
CA ASP A 44 -9.06 -12.15 12.47
C ASP A 44 -8.55 -11.29 13.64
N MET A 45 -9.44 -10.92 14.56
CA MET A 45 -9.12 -10.14 15.76
C MET A 45 -8.46 -10.98 16.87
N PHE A 46 -8.71 -12.29 16.92
CA PHE A 46 -8.10 -13.21 17.89
C PHE A 46 -6.69 -13.66 17.50
N SER A 47 -6.35 -13.66 16.21
CA SER A 47 -4.98 -13.93 15.73
C SER A 47 -3.99 -12.82 16.09
N VAL A 48 -4.49 -11.68 16.60
CA VAL A 48 -3.73 -10.45 16.75
C VAL A 48 -3.72 -10.05 18.22
N SER A 49 -2.55 -10.10 18.86
CA SER A 49 -2.37 -9.75 20.28
C SER A 49 -2.75 -8.29 20.60
N SER A 50 -2.73 -7.37 19.63
CA SER A 50 -3.35 -6.05 19.73
C SER A 50 -3.53 -5.36 18.37
N ILE A 51 -4.70 -4.76 18.13
CA ILE A 51 -4.95 -3.84 16.99
C ILE A 51 -3.92 -2.70 16.93
N LYS A 52 -3.37 -2.29 18.09
CA LYS A 52 -2.31 -1.26 18.14
C LYS A 52 -1.02 -1.68 17.46
N ASN A 53 -0.69 -2.97 17.46
CA ASN A 53 0.52 -3.52 16.84
C ASN A 53 0.33 -3.68 15.32
N LEU A 54 -0.86 -4.08 14.85
CA LEU A 54 -1.18 -4.13 13.41
C LEU A 54 -1.06 -2.79 12.69
N ARG A 55 -1.25 -1.67 13.42
CA ARG A 55 -1.25 -0.32 12.84
C ARG A 55 0.15 0.21 12.57
N LYS A 56 1.18 -0.38 13.17
CA LYS A 56 2.55 0.14 13.14
C LYS A 56 3.46 -0.82 12.39
N LYS A 57 4.14 -0.31 11.35
CA LYS A 57 5.41 -0.93 10.93
C LYS A 57 6.48 -0.51 11.95
N HIS A 58 7.43 -1.39 12.24
CA HIS A 58 8.55 -1.05 13.10
C HIS A 58 9.62 -0.31 12.29
N PRO A 59 10.27 0.72 12.86
CA PRO A 59 11.38 1.40 12.19
C PRO A 59 12.57 0.44 12.03
N PHE A 60 13.15 0.41 10.83
CA PHE A 60 14.40 -0.31 10.52
C PHE A 60 15.52 0.11 11.49
N SER A 61 15.91 -0.75 12.43
CA SER A 61 16.94 -0.37 13.39
C SER A 61 18.33 -0.50 12.74
N LYS A 62 18.99 0.64 12.47
CA LYS A 62 20.40 0.68 12.03
C LYS A 62 21.39 0.57 13.19
N LYS A 63 20.96 0.08 14.37
CA LYS A 63 21.92 -0.31 15.40
C LYS A 63 22.46 -1.68 15.01
N LEU A 64 23.62 -1.65 14.35
CA LEU A 64 24.56 -2.76 14.32
C LEU A 64 24.79 -3.21 15.77
N ASP A 65 24.05 -4.23 16.20
CA ASP A 65 24.54 -5.21 17.15
C ASP A 65 24.35 -6.58 16.48
N VAL A 66 25.46 -7.30 16.40
CA VAL A 66 25.62 -8.50 15.59
C VAL A 66 24.91 -9.66 16.30
N SER A 67 23.57 -9.71 16.24
CA SER A 67 22.79 -10.91 16.63
C SER A 67 21.28 -10.91 16.29
N MET A 68 20.71 -9.91 15.61
CA MET A 68 19.30 -9.94 15.18
C MET A 68 19.18 -9.48 13.74
N TRP A 69 19.08 -10.43 12.81
CA TRP A 69 18.62 -10.16 11.47
C TRP A 69 17.20 -9.61 11.59
N ASP A 70 16.93 -8.42 11.05
CA ASP A 70 15.59 -7.79 11.07
C ASP A 70 14.53 -8.67 10.38
N GLY A 71 14.91 -9.77 9.72
CA GLY A 71 14.01 -10.69 9.02
C GLY A 71 13.43 -10.10 7.73
N HIS A 72 13.49 -8.78 7.56
CA HIS A 72 13.02 -8.05 6.38
C HIS A 72 14.07 -8.03 5.27
N GLU A 73 13.73 -8.60 4.11
CA GLU A 73 14.52 -8.52 2.89
C GLU A 73 13.83 -7.61 1.87
N HIS A 74 14.62 -6.81 1.14
CA HIS A 74 14.11 -5.82 0.19
C HIS A 74 14.73 -5.99 -1.18
N ALA A 75 13.91 -5.88 -2.23
CA ALA A 75 14.35 -5.80 -3.61
C ALA A 75 13.70 -4.57 -4.27
N VAL A 76 14.46 -3.47 -4.38
CA VAL A 76 13.92 -2.16 -4.79
C VAL A 76 14.76 -1.48 -5.86
N VAL A 77 14.08 -0.74 -6.74
CA VAL A 77 14.65 0.28 -7.62
C VAL A 77 14.22 1.63 -7.08
N TYR A 78 15.12 2.63 -7.10
CA TYR A 78 14.85 3.93 -6.52
C TYR A 78 15.42 5.09 -7.34
N VAL A 79 14.80 6.25 -7.17
CA VAL A 79 15.34 7.56 -7.58
C VAL A 79 15.42 8.46 -6.35
N LYS A 80 16.53 9.20 -6.19
CA LYS A 80 16.83 10.02 -5.00
C LYS A 80 17.29 11.42 -5.38
N ARG A 81 17.22 12.35 -4.42
CA ARG A 81 17.74 13.74 -4.52
C ARG A 81 17.07 14.59 -5.61
N GLY A 82 15.80 14.30 -5.93
CA GLY A 82 14.98 15.12 -6.82
C GLY A 82 13.83 15.78 -6.07
N GLU A 83 13.01 16.56 -6.79
CA GLU A 83 11.70 17.00 -6.30
C GLU A 83 10.62 16.30 -7.12
N TYR A 84 9.90 15.39 -6.48
CA TYR A 84 8.88 14.58 -7.11
C TYR A 84 7.49 14.95 -6.56
N PHE A 85 6.53 15.11 -7.47
CA PHE A 85 5.13 15.40 -7.14
C PHE A 85 4.20 14.22 -7.46
N GLY A 86 4.76 13.08 -7.84
CA GLY A 86 4.01 11.86 -8.06
C GLY A 86 4.86 10.77 -8.66
N ALA A 87 4.32 9.55 -8.63
CA ALA A 87 4.94 8.38 -9.18
C ALA A 87 3.89 7.33 -9.54
N LYS A 88 4.16 6.57 -10.60
CA LYS A 88 3.29 5.52 -11.12
C LYS A 88 4.04 4.19 -11.04
N ALA A 89 3.34 3.14 -10.64
CA ALA A 89 3.85 1.78 -10.61
C ALA A 89 2.92 0.85 -11.40
N ASN A 90 3.51 -0.04 -12.18
CA ASN A 90 2.82 -1.19 -12.76
C ASN A 90 3.39 -2.44 -12.08
N LEU A 91 2.59 -3.06 -11.20
CA LEU A 91 3.03 -4.14 -10.32
C LEU A 91 2.37 -5.44 -10.75
N SER A 92 3.16 -6.47 -11.07
CA SER A 92 2.62 -7.83 -11.27
C SER A 92 2.03 -8.34 -9.95
N VAL A 93 0.88 -9.00 -10.00
CA VAL A 93 0.19 -9.50 -8.80
C VAL A 93 0.40 -10.99 -8.67
N TRP A 94 1.07 -11.40 -7.59
CA TRP A 94 1.31 -12.79 -7.25
C TRP A 94 0.67 -13.12 -5.90
N ASN A 95 0.46 -14.41 -5.64
CA ASN A 95 0.05 -14.90 -4.33
C ASN A 95 1.14 -15.80 -3.77
N SER A 96 2.15 -15.18 -3.16
CA SER A 96 3.27 -15.89 -2.54
C SER A 96 2.76 -16.73 -1.36
N HIS A 97 3.29 -17.94 -1.21
CA HIS A 97 3.11 -18.68 0.03
C HIS A 97 3.87 -17.99 1.16
N THR A 98 3.18 -17.71 2.27
CA THR A 98 3.73 -17.12 3.49
C THR A 98 3.31 -17.98 4.68
N GLN A 99 4.21 -18.22 5.62
CA GLN A 99 3.92 -18.87 6.90
C GLN A 99 3.37 -17.83 7.90
N PRO A 100 2.86 -18.27 9.07
CA PRO A 100 2.55 -17.35 10.17
C PRO A 100 3.79 -16.51 10.56
N ASN A 101 3.60 -15.21 10.84
CA ASN A 101 4.66 -14.21 11.05
C ASN A 101 5.47 -13.80 9.80
N GLU A 102 5.19 -14.35 8.63
CA GLU A 102 5.82 -13.93 7.38
C GLU A 102 4.86 -13.06 6.56
N PHE A 103 5.44 -12.23 5.68
CA PHE A 103 4.67 -11.53 4.67
C PHE A 103 5.48 -11.36 3.39
N SER A 104 4.74 -11.09 2.31
CA SER A 104 5.31 -10.71 1.02
C SER A 104 4.48 -9.56 0.45
N LEU A 105 5.15 -8.53 -0.04
CA LEU A 105 4.49 -7.40 -0.68
C LEU A 105 5.23 -6.93 -1.92
N SER A 106 4.50 -6.25 -2.81
CA SER A 106 5.06 -5.42 -3.87
C SER A 106 4.36 -4.08 -3.90
N GLN A 107 5.13 -3.01 -3.96
CA GLN A 107 4.62 -1.66 -3.74
C GLN A 107 5.45 -0.55 -4.38
N ILE A 108 4.86 0.65 -4.32
CA ILE A 108 5.51 1.93 -4.55
C ILE A 108 5.63 2.68 -3.22
N TRP A 109 6.79 3.29 -2.99
CA TRP A 109 7.06 4.19 -1.87
C TRP A 109 7.28 5.61 -2.38
N VAL A 110 6.58 6.56 -1.78
CA VAL A 110 6.79 8.01 -1.97
C VAL A 110 7.32 8.58 -0.67
N LEU A 111 8.59 9.00 -0.68
CA LEU A 111 9.36 9.26 0.52
C LEU A 111 9.87 10.71 0.56
N SER A 112 9.95 11.28 1.77
CA SER A 112 10.59 12.58 2.00
C SER A 112 11.13 12.73 3.41
N GLY A 113 12.22 13.49 3.57
CA GLY A 113 12.83 13.78 4.86
C GLY A 113 13.92 12.79 5.30
N PRO A 114 14.60 13.08 6.42
CA PRO A 114 15.62 12.21 6.99
C PRO A 114 14.99 10.97 7.63
N TYR A 115 15.78 9.92 7.83
CA TYR A 115 15.31 8.64 8.38
C TYR A 115 14.50 8.78 9.69
N GLU A 116 14.98 9.59 10.63
CA GLU A 116 14.35 9.79 11.94
C GLU A 116 13.01 10.53 11.89
N GLU A 117 12.72 11.23 10.80
CA GLU A 117 11.48 11.99 10.60
C GLU A 117 10.85 11.64 9.25
N LEU A 118 11.10 10.42 8.77
CA LEU A 118 10.76 10.01 7.42
C LEU A 118 9.26 10.10 7.23
N ASN A 119 8.85 10.81 6.19
CA ASN A 119 7.48 10.76 5.70
C ASN A 119 7.42 9.72 4.59
N SER A 120 6.46 8.80 4.69
CA SER A 120 6.27 7.73 3.73
C SER A 120 4.80 7.61 3.37
N ILE A 121 4.53 7.46 2.08
CA ILE A 121 3.25 6.97 1.54
C ILE A 121 3.58 5.72 0.73
N GLU A 122 2.85 4.65 1.03
CA GLU A 122 3.08 3.31 0.50
C GLU A 122 1.78 2.76 -0.08
N ALA A 123 1.83 2.17 -1.27
CA ALA A 123 0.67 1.48 -1.83
C ALA A 123 1.08 0.33 -2.74
N GLY A 124 0.32 -0.76 -2.68
CA GLY A 124 0.68 -1.97 -3.39
C GLY A 124 -0.29 -3.11 -3.13
N TRP A 125 0.23 -4.33 -3.23
CA TRP A 125 -0.43 -5.54 -2.77
C TRP A 125 0.42 -6.26 -1.73
N MET A 126 -0.22 -6.94 -0.80
CA MET A 126 0.42 -7.73 0.26
C MET A 126 -0.29 -9.05 0.46
N ALA A 127 0.50 -10.11 0.66
CA ALA A 127 0.08 -11.37 1.27
C ALA A 127 0.62 -11.36 2.70
N TYR A 128 -0.26 -11.14 3.68
CA TYR A 128 0.13 -11.04 5.09
C TYR A 128 -0.95 -11.70 5.97
N PRO A 129 -0.75 -12.97 6.35
CA PRO A 129 -1.77 -13.75 7.07
C PRO A 129 -2.13 -13.16 8.42
N ASP A 130 -1.15 -12.66 9.19
CA ASP A 130 -1.42 -12.14 10.54
C ASP A 130 -2.30 -10.88 10.53
N VAL A 131 -2.29 -10.12 9.42
CA VAL A 131 -3.15 -8.93 9.26
C VAL A 131 -4.52 -9.31 8.70
N ASN A 132 -4.59 -10.31 7.83
CA ASN A 132 -5.78 -10.56 7.01
C ASN A 132 -6.55 -11.84 7.38
N GLY A 133 -6.01 -12.70 8.24
CA GLY A 133 -6.56 -14.01 8.59
C GLY A 133 -6.47 -15.06 7.47
N ASP A 134 -5.88 -14.71 6.33
CA ASP A 134 -5.71 -15.60 5.18
C ASP A 134 -4.46 -15.29 4.35
N ASN A 135 -4.06 -16.23 3.50
CA ASN A 135 -2.90 -16.11 2.60
C ASN A 135 -3.30 -15.52 1.24
N HIS A 136 -4.32 -14.64 1.19
CA HIS A 136 -4.73 -14.02 -0.05
C HIS A 136 -4.05 -12.66 -0.26
N THR A 137 -3.54 -12.45 -1.46
CA THR A 137 -3.03 -11.16 -1.89
C THR A 137 -4.15 -10.11 -1.93
N ARG A 138 -3.93 -9.02 -1.20
CA ARG A 138 -4.89 -7.93 -1.01
C ARG A 138 -4.24 -6.60 -1.34
N ILE A 139 -5.02 -5.67 -1.90
CA ILE A 139 -4.56 -4.30 -2.09
C ILE A 139 -4.39 -3.64 -0.72
N PHE A 140 -3.32 -2.86 -0.55
CA PHE A 140 -3.14 -2.11 0.67
C PHE A 140 -2.56 -0.74 0.40
N THR A 141 -2.64 0.08 1.45
CA THR A 141 -1.82 1.26 1.60
C THR A 141 -1.33 1.41 3.03
N TYR A 142 -0.19 2.05 3.19
CA TYR A 142 0.36 2.50 4.45
C TYR A 142 0.83 3.95 4.34
N TRP A 143 0.89 4.66 5.47
CA TRP A 143 1.57 5.95 5.54
C TRP A 143 2.23 6.12 6.91
N THR A 144 3.23 7.00 7.02
CA THR A 144 3.75 7.53 8.29
C THR A 144 4.30 8.95 8.05
N GLY A 145 4.23 9.80 9.07
CA GLY A 145 4.78 11.16 9.06
C GLY A 145 5.97 11.36 10.01
N ASP A 146 6.42 10.31 10.71
CA ASP A 146 7.42 10.42 11.78
C ASP A 146 8.38 9.22 11.83
N GLY A 147 8.69 8.64 10.67
CA GLY A 147 9.62 7.51 10.59
C GLY A 147 9.14 6.28 11.35
N TYR A 148 7.84 5.99 11.28
CA TYR A 148 7.22 4.79 11.88
C TYR A 148 7.26 4.75 13.41
N LYS A 149 7.48 5.88 14.08
CA LYS A 149 7.61 5.94 15.55
C LYS A 149 6.25 5.92 16.25
N HIS A 150 5.45 6.95 16.00
CA HIS A 150 4.15 7.14 16.65
C HIS A 150 3.02 7.23 15.65
N THR A 151 3.28 7.73 14.44
CA THR A 151 2.29 7.85 13.37
C THR A 151 2.37 6.71 12.38
N GLY A 152 1.23 6.43 11.77
CA GLY A 152 1.12 5.59 10.61
C GLY A 152 -0.04 4.62 10.70
N CYS A 153 -0.48 4.16 9.52
CA CYS A 153 -1.69 3.40 9.44
C CYS A 153 -1.82 2.59 8.16
N TYR A 154 -2.19 1.31 8.31
CA TYR A 154 -2.70 0.52 7.20
C TYR A 154 -4.16 0.88 6.88
N ASN A 155 -4.47 1.02 5.59
CA ASN A 155 -5.82 1.07 5.04
C ASN A 155 -6.75 2.02 5.83
N HIS A 156 -7.80 1.46 6.46
CA HIS A 156 -8.78 2.17 7.29
C HIS A 156 -8.72 1.77 8.76
N LEU A 157 -7.61 1.16 9.21
CA LEU A 157 -7.49 0.70 10.60
C LEU A 157 -7.43 1.86 11.60
N CYS A 158 -7.12 3.07 11.12
CA CYS A 158 -6.96 4.32 11.85
C CYS A 158 -7.15 5.52 10.88
N PRO A 159 -7.35 6.74 11.40
CA PRO A 159 -7.43 7.95 10.59
C PRO A 159 -6.15 8.23 9.79
N GLY A 160 -6.30 8.84 8.61
CA GLY A 160 -5.19 9.32 7.80
C GLY A 160 -5.54 9.33 6.32
N PHE A 161 -5.75 8.15 5.73
CA PHE A 161 -6.24 8.04 4.35
C PHE A 161 -7.75 8.31 4.29
N ILE A 162 -8.16 9.19 3.38
CA ILE A 162 -9.57 9.54 3.15
C ILE A 162 -10.05 8.84 1.86
N PRO A 163 -10.76 7.71 1.96
CA PRO A 163 -11.35 7.03 0.81
C PRO A 163 -12.47 7.86 0.18
N THR A 164 -12.60 7.75 -1.14
CA THR A 164 -13.64 8.46 -1.91
C THR A 164 -14.30 7.63 -3.00
N SER A 165 -13.79 6.43 -3.28
CA SER A 165 -14.35 5.51 -4.27
C SER A 165 -15.39 4.60 -3.65
N GLY A 166 -16.53 4.44 -4.34
CA GLY A 166 -17.52 3.41 -4.06
C GLY A 166 -17.22 2.06 -4.73
N ASN A 167 -16.13 1.99 -5.52
CA ASN A 167 -15.84 0.87 -6.42
C ASN A 167 -14.61 0.06 -5.99
N ILE A 168 -13.71 0.64 -5.19
CA ILE A 168 -12.46 0.02 -4.74
C ILE A 168 -12.41 0.00 -3.21
N ALA A 169 -12.27 -1.19 -2.65
CA ALA A 169 -12.09 -1.41 -1.23
C ALA A 169 -10.61 -1.67 -0.90
N LEU A 170 -10.03 -0.89 0.01
CA LEU A 170 -8.71 -1.22 0.55
C LEU A 170 -8.81 -2.48 1.43
N GLY A 171 -7.78 -3.34 1.37
CA GLY A 171 -7.76 -4.63 2.05
C GLY A 171 -8.55 -5.74 1.33
N ALA A 172 -9.22 -5.45 0.21
CA ALA A 172 -9.94 -6.49 -0.52
C ALA A 172 -8.99 -7.36 -1.36
N LYS A 173 -9.37 -8.63 -1.50
CA LYS A 173 -8.66 -9.64 -2.29
C LYS A 173 -8.57 -9.21 -3.76
N ILE A 174 -7.37 -9.39 -4.34
CA ILE A 174 -7.13 -9.17 -5.76
C ILE A 174 -7.33 -10.51 -6.50
N VAL A 175 -8.23 -10.53 -7.48
CA VAL A 175 -8.54 -11.68 -8.33
C VAL A 175 -8.84 -11.21 -9.76
N PRO A 176 -8.23 -11.80 -10.80
CA PRO A 176 -7.27 -12.91 -10.76
C PRO A 176 -5.84 -12.49 -10.36
N ILE A 177 -5.00 -13.50 -10.07
CA ILE A 177 -3.57 -13.40 -9.75
C ILE A 177 -2.74 -14.06 -10.86
N SER A 178 -1.48 -13.66 -11.01
CA SER A 178 -0.52 -14.29 -11.93
C SER A 178 -0.23 -15.75 -11.53
N SER A 179 0.12 -16.56 -12.53
CA SER A 179 0.63 -17.92 -12.32
C SER A 179 1.85 -18.18 -13.21
N TYR A 180 2.73 -19.08 -12.77
CA TYR A 180 3.81 -19.57 -13.63
C TYR A 180 3.24 -20.21 -14.90
N GLU A 181 3.88 -19.93 -16.03
CA GLU A 181 3.48 -20.43 -17.36
C GLU A 181 2.01 -20.17 -17.74
N GLY A 182 1.35 -19.24 -17.05
CA GLY A 182 -0.05 -18.91 -17.29
C GLY A 182 -0.28 -17.41 -17.43
N ASN A 183 -1.52 -17.01 -17.19
CA ASN A 183 -1.93 -15.62 -17.35
C ASN A 183 -1.20 -14.73 -16.34
N GLN A 184 -0.67 -13.61 -16.85
CA GLN A 184 -0.04 -12.57 -16.03
C GLN A 184 -1.01 -11.43 -15.78
N TYR A 185 -1.12 -11.01 -14.54
CA TYR A 185 -1.97 -9.89 -14.13
C TYR A 185 -1.16 -8.84 -13.41
N HIS A 186 -1.57 -7.59 -13.59
CA HIS A 186 -0.90 -6.45 -12.99
C HIS A 186 -1.89 -5.42 -12.48
N ILE A 187 -1.43 -4.62 -11.52
CA ILE A 187 -2.15 -3.46 -11.01
C ILE A 187 -1.35 -2.21 -11.30
N ILE A 188 -2.07 -1.15 -11.63
CA ILE A 188 -1.46 0.16 -11.83
C ILE A 188 -1.84 1.03 -10.65
N ILE A 189 -0.84 1.60 -9.97
CA ILE A 189 -1.05 2.55 -8.89
C ILE A 189 -0.36 3.85 -9.28
N LEU A 190 -1.07 4.97 -9.15
CA LEU A 190 -0.50 6.30 -9.27
C LEU A 190 -0.72 7.03 -7.95
N ILE A 191 0.37 7.53 -7.37
CA ILE A 191 0.33 8.45 -6.25
C ILE A 191 0.79 9.81 -6.77
N TYR A 192 0.02 10.87 -6.55
CA TYR A 192 0.42 12.21 -6.97
C TYR A 192 -0.09 13.28 -6.02
N LYS A 193 0.64 14.39 -5.93
CA LYS A 193 0.27 15.56 -5.13
C LYS A 193 -0.61 16.48 -5.98
N ASP A 194 -1.83 16.73 -5.53
CA ASP A 194 -2.71 17.69 -6.18
C ASP A 194 -2.17 19.12 -5.97
N PRO A 195 -1.88 19.89 -7.04
CA PRO A 195 -1.34 21.24 -6.91
C PRO A 195 -2.32 22.23 -6.27
N LYS A 196 -3.63 21.94 -6.27
CA LYS A 196 -4.64 22.84 -5.69
C LYS A 196 -4.78 22.66 -4.19
N THR A 197 -4.86 21.41 -3.72
CA THR A 197 -5.13 21.10 -2.30
C THR A 197 -3.89 20.64 -1.53
N ALA A 198 -2.77 20.41 -2.22
CA ALA A 198 -1.54 19.80 -1.71
C ALA A 198 -1.72 18.36 -1.18
N ASN A 199 -2.91 17.78 -1.28
CA ASN A 199 -3.18 16.41 -0.86
C ASN A 199 -2.55 15.40 -1.80
N TRP A 200 -2.07 14.30 -1.24
CA TRP A 200 -1.54 13.18 -2.03
C TRP A 200 -2.68 12.22 -2.37
N TRP A 201 -2.99 12.08 -3.65
CA TRP A 201 -4.03 11.20 -4.16
C TRP A 201 -3.47 9.84 -4.54
N MET A 202 -4.24 8.79 -4.26
CA MET A 202 -4.05 7.45 -4.80
C MET A 202 -5.08 7.17 -5.87
N ILE A 203 -4.58 6.79 -7.03
CA ILE A 203 -5.36 6.22 -8.13
C ILE A 203 -4.99 4.75 -8.24
N TYR A 204 -6.00 3.89 -8.35
CA TYR A 204 -5.84 2.48 -8.67
C TYR A 204 -6.47 2.19 -10.02
N LYS A 205 -5.65 1.74 -10.97
CA LYS A 205 -5.95 1.74 -12.41
C LYS A 205 -6.35 3.13 -12.87
N ASP A 206 -7.66 3.35 -13.05
CA ASP A 206 -8.24 4.62 -13.44
C ASP A 206 -9.19 5.21 -12.39
N GLU A 207 -9.40 4.54 -11.27
CA GLU A 207 -10.30 4.97 -10.21
C GLU A 207 -9.57 5.76 -9.13
N PRO A 208 -9.99 6.99 -8.81
CA PRO A 208 -9.51 7.72 -7.65
C PRO A 208 -9.99 7.04 -6.36
N VAL A 209 -9.09 6.33 -5.69
CA VAL A 209 -9.42 5.57 -4.47
C VAL A 209 -9.65 6.51 -3.30
N GLY A 210 -8.78 7.52 -3.16
CA GLY A 210 -8.80 8.47 -2.05
C GLY A 210 -7.51 9.27 -1.95
N TYR A 211 -7.30 9.97 -0.84
CA TYR A 211 -6.14 10.82 -0.64
C TYR A 211 -5.65 10.87 0.82
N TRP A 212 -4.38 11.17 1.00
CA TRP A 212 -3.79 11.60 2.27
C TRP A 212 -3.79 13.13 2.34
N PRO A 213 -4.40 13.72 3.38
CA PRO A 213 -4.30 15.15 3.63
C PRO A 213 -2.84 15.59 3.77
N SER A 214 -2.48 16.74 3.19
CA SER A 214 -1.12 17.29 3.33
C SER A 214 -0.72 17.54 4.79
N SER A 215 -1.69 17.74 5.68
CA SER A 215 -1.47 18.00 7.11
C SER A 215 -0.95 16.79 7.89
N LEU A 216 -0.95 15.59 7.30
CA LEU A 216 -0.32 14.41 7.91
C LEU A 216 1.20 14.45 7.86
N PHE A 217 1.76 15.34 7.03
CA PHE A 217 3.15 15.29 6.63
C PHE A 217 3.87 16.61 6.93
N THR A 218 5.16 16.50 7.16
CA THR A 218 6.10 17.62 7.31
C THR A 218 6.86 17.84 6.00
N SER A 219 7.68 16.87 5.59
CA SER A 219 8.52 16.94 4.40
C SER A 219 7.72 16.66 3.12
N LEU A 220 6.81 15.66 3.12
CA LEU A 220 5.91 15.38 1.99
C LEU A 220 4.87 16.48 1.75
N ALA A 221 4.64 17.37 2.72
CA ALA A 221 3.80 18.56 2.50
C ALA A 221 4.41 19.51 1.44
N ARG A 222 5.73 19.44 1.20
CA ARG A 222 6.40 20.16 0.11
C ARG A 222 6.47 19.31 -1.16
N SER A 223 7.26 18.24 -1.12
CA SER A 223 7.53 17.35 -2.24
C SER A 223 8.16 16.05 -1.73
N ALA A 224 8.14 15.01 -2.55
CA ALA A 224 8.92 13.80 -2.32
C ALA A 224 10.36 14.01 -2.79
N ASN A 225 11.34 13.47 -2.05
CA ASN A 225 12.76 13.53 -2.41
C ASN A 225 13.33 12.18 -2.86
N SER A 226 12.56 11.11 -2.67
CA SER A 226 12.87 9.75 -3.07
C SER A 226 11.60 9.02 -3.47
N ILE A 227 11.68 8.23 -4.54
CA ILE A 227 10.62 7.30 -4.95
C ILE A 227 11.26 5.93 -5.09
N GLU A 228 10.60 4.90 -4.55
CA GLU A 228 11.07 3.53 -4.63
C GLU A 228 9.96 2.62 -5.17
N TRP A 229 10.34 1.57 -5.89
CA TRP A 229 9.46 0.53 -6.42
C TRP A 229 10.09 -0.82 -6.15
N GLY A 230 9.30 -1.80 -5.74
CA GLY A 230 9.86 -3.12 -5.45
C GLY A 230 9.01 -3.95 -4.53
N GLY A 231 9.68 -4.79 -3.74
CA GLY A 231 9.05 -5.67 -2.78
C GLY A 231 9.83 -5.77 -1.47
N GLU A 232 9.13 -6.25 -0.46
CA GLU A 232 9.61 -6.51 0.89
C GLU A 232 9.05 -7.86 1.31
N VAL A 233 9.90 -8.70 1.90
CA VAL A 233 9.49 -10.00 2.43
C VAL A 233 10.06 -10.20 3.82
N THR A 234 9.40 -11.04 4.59
CA THR A 234 9.98 -11.62 5.80
C THR A 234 9.98 -13.13 5.68
N ASP A 235 11.14 -13.76 5.90
CA ASP A 235 11.31 -15.21 5.88
C ASP A 235 12.08 -15.63 7.13
N PHE A 236 11.45 -16.45 7.97
CA PHE A 236 12.04 -16.91 9.23
C PHE A 236 12.44 -18.39 9.20
N LYS A 237 12.27 -19.09 8.06
CA LYS A 237 12.66 -20.50 7.95
C LYS A 237 14.01 -20.67 7.25
N PRO A 238 14.89 -21.54 7.77
CA PRO A 238 16.06 -21.95 7.01
C PRO A 238 15.58 -22.68 5.74
N MET A 239 16.06 -22.25 4.57
CA MET A 239 15.81 -22.77 3.21
C MET A 239 14.77 -22.09 2.32
N GLY A 240 14.32 -20.86 2.63
CA GLY A 240 13.85 -19.94 1.58
C GLY A 240 12.74 -20.52 0.69
N SER A 241 11.56 -20.80 1.22
CA SER A 241 10.47 -21.37 0.43
C SER A 241 9.40 -20.34 0.10
N THR A 242 9.74 -19.33 -0.70
CA THR A 242 8.75 -18.57 -1.47
C THR A 242 8.40 -19.38 -2.71
N ARG A 243 7.57 -20.42 -2.55
CA ARG A 243 6.92 -21.12 -3.67
C ARG A 243 5.56 -20.50 -4.00
#